data_AF-A0A2G9U525-F1
#
_entry.id   AF-A0A2G9U525-F1
#
_cell.length_a   1.000
_cell.length_b   1.000
_cell.length_c   1.000
_cell.angle_alpha   90.00
_cell.angle_beta   90.00
_cell.angle_gamma   90.00
#
_symmetry.space_group_name_H-M   'P 1'
#
loop_
_entity.id
_entity.type
_entity.pdbx_description
1 polymer ?
#
loop_
_entity_poly.entity_id
_entity_poly.type
_entity_poly.pdbx_seq_one_letter_code
_entity_poly.pdbx_strand_id
1 'polypeptide(L)'
;MLAQRAGVHVCREILFLCEIINENAEGEEPHKWIKFGKLFYVYAFYSDKLVGMLIRARKYGLVDFEGEMLYQKQDDEKIVTMMMPIAEIRTRMQASGDPKNCVALKGK
;
A
#
# COMPACT_ATOMS: atom_id res chain seq x y z
N MET A 1 -16.08 -0.52 20.96
CA MET A 1 -15.77 -1.87 20.43
C MET A 1 -15.69 -1.93 18.89
N LEU A 2 -16.47 -1.17 18.12
CA LEU A 2 -16.44 -1.21 16.63
C LEU A 2 -15.21 -0.54 16.00
N ALA A 3 -14.73 0.58 16.56
CA ALA A 3 -13.59 1.34 16.04
C ALA A 3 -12.28 0.53 15.94
N GLN A 4 -12.01 -0.33 16.93
CA GLN A 4 -10.81 -1.18 16.94
C GLN A 4 -10.82 -2.22 15.81
N ARG A 5 -11.99 -2.80 15.47
CA ARG A 5 -12.09 -3.82 14.42
C ARG A 5 -11.86 -3.22 13.03
N ALA A 6 -12.38 -2.01 12.78
CA ALA A 6 -12.20 -1.32 11.52
C ALA A 6 -10.74 -0.94 11.27
N GLY A 7 -10.03 -0.43 12.29
CA GLY A 7 -8.61 -0.09 12.17
C GLY A 7 -7.73 -1.30 11.85
N VAL A 8 -8.00 -2.45 12.49
CA VAL A 8 -7.30 -3.71 12.23
C VAL A 8 -7.54 -4.20 10.79
N HIS A 9 -8.78 -4.09 10.29
CA HIS A 9 -9.09 -4.48 8.92
C HIS A 9 -8.33 -3.65 7.90
N VAL A 10 -8.30 -2.33 8.08
CA VAL A 10 -7.57 -1.41 7.19
C VAL A 10 -6.07 -1.67 7.21
N CYS A 11 -5.48 -1.94 8.38
CA CYS A 11 -4.06 -2.32 8.47
C CYS A 11 -3.75 -3.58 7.66
N ARG A 12 -4.64 -4.58 7.72
CA ARG A 12 -4.47 -5.82 6.95
C ARG A 12 -4.58 -5.59 5.45
N GLU A 13 -5.51 -4.76 5.00
CA GLU A 13 -5.65 -4.41 3.58
C GLU A 13 -4.40 -3.69 3.05
N ILE A 14 -3.84 -2.76 3.83
CA ILE A 14 -2.60 -2.07 3.46
C ILE A 14 -1.41 -3.03 3.44
N LEU A 15 -1.31 -3.93 4.44
CA LEU A 15 -0.24 -4.92 4.47
C LEU A 15 -0.31 -5.81 3.24
N PHE A 16 -1.50 -6.32 2.95
CA PHE A 16 -1.76 -7.16 1.78
C PHE A 16 -1.40 -6.45 0.48
N LEU A 17 -1.76 -5.16 0.33
CA LEU A 17 -1.31 -4.35 -0.81
C LEU A 17 0.22 -4.34 -0.94
N CYS A 18 0.94 -4.06 0.16
CA CYS A 18 2.40 -4.03 0.14
C CYS A 18 3.02 -5.40 -0.16
N GLU A 19 2.39 -6.50 0.28
CA GLU A 19 2.81 -7.87 -0.05
C GLU A 19 2.67 -8.15 -1.55
N ILE A 20 1.50 -7.85 -2.13
CA ILE A 20 1.25 -8.03 -3.57
C ILE A 20 2.22 -7.19 -4.41
N ILE A 21 2.48 -5.94 -4.01
CA ILE A 21 3.50 -5.10 -4.67
C ILE A 21 4.87 -5.79 -4.56
N ASN A 22 5.30 -6.17 -3.36
CA ASN A 22 6.62 -6.76 -3.14
C ASN A 22 6.88 -8.05 -3.96
N GLU A 23 5.84 -8.87 -4.15
CA GLU A 23 5.90 -10.12 -4.92
C GLU A 23 5.94 -9.89 -6.44
N ASN A 24 5.36 -8.80 -6.93
CA ASN A 24 5.21 -8.51 -8.36
C ASN A 24 6.11 -7.36 -8.85
N ALA A 25 6.80 -6.70 -7.93
CA ALA A 25 7.69 -5.58 -8.21
C ALA A 25 8.99 -6.01 -8.91
N GLU A 26 9.56 -5.05 -9.60
CA GLU A 26 10.91 -5.07 -10.15
C GLU A 26 11.87 -4.35 -9.18
N GLY A 27 13.17 -4.53 -9.42
CA GLY A 27 14.22 -3.98 -8.56
C GLY A 27 14.51 -4.83 -7.33
N GLU A 28 15.42 -4.33 -6.50
CA GLU A 28 15.89 -4.98 -5.27
C GLU A 28 15.58 -4.11 -4.06
N GLU A 29 15.54 -4.72 -2.87
CA GLU A 29 15.38 -3.96 -1.64
C GLU A 29 16.55 -2.98 -1.41
N PRO A 30 16.29 -1.77 -0.88
CA PRO A 30 14.99 -1.25 -0.45
C PRO A 30 14.15 -0.58 -1.56
N HIS A 31 14.62 -0.58 -2.81
CA HIS A 31 14.09 0.19 -3.94
C HIS A 31 13.25 -0.66 -4.90
N LYS A 32 12.22 -1.34 -4.37
CA LYS A 32 11.27 -2.09 -5.19
C LYS A 32 10.22 -1.16 -5.81
N TRP A 33 9.85 -1.43 -7.06
CA TRP A 33 8.87 -0.63 -7.79
C TRP A 33 8.01 -1.47 -8.74
N ILE A 34 6.83 -1.00 -9.10
CA ILE A 34 5.93 -1.67 -10.04
C ILE A 34 5.19 -0.63 -10.90
N LYS A 35 4.99 -0.94 -12.19
CA LYS A 35 4.10 -0.13 -13.05
C LYS A 35 2.66 -0.23 -12.58
N PHE A 36 1.93 0.89 -12.57
CA PHE A 36 0.55 0.94 -12.12
C PHE A 36 -0.36 0.01 -12.90
N GLY A 37 -0.22 -0.10 -14.23
CA GLY A 37 -1.07 -0.97 -15.05
C GLY A 37 -0.91 -2.45 -14.68
N LYS A 38 0.34 -2.90 -14.44
CA LYS A 38 0.64 -4.25 -13.96
C LYS A 38 0.03 -4.49 -12.58
N LEU A 39 0.22 -3.55 -11.65
CA LEU A 39 -0.35 -3.64 -10.31
C LEU A 39 -1.88 -3.68 -10.36
N PHE A 40 -2.51 -2.86 -11.20
CA PHE A 40 -3.95 -2.82 -11.39
C PHE A 40 -4.48 -4.17 -11.88
N TYR A 41 -3.83 -4.75 -12.89
CA TYR A 41 -4.22 -6.05 -13.42
C TYR A 41 -4.10 -7.17 -12.37
N VAL A 42 -2.98 -7.26 -11.65
CA VAL A 42 -2.77 -8.30 -10.63
C VAL A 42 -3.71 -8.10 -9.45
N TYR A 43 -3.87 -6.86 -8.97
CA TYR A 43 -4.68 -6.58 -7.79
C TYR A 43 -6.19 -6.75 -8.05
N ALA A 44 -6.64 -6.60 -9.29
CA ALA A 44 -8.04 -6.79 -9.69
C ALA A 44 -8.57 -8.21 -9.41
N PHE A 45 -7.69 -9.22 -9.28
CA PHE A 45 -8.09 -10.55 -8.83
C PHE A 45 -8.58 -10.57 -7.38
N TYR A 46 -8.07 -9.66 -6.53
CA TYR A 46 -8.37 -9.61 -5.11
C TYR A 46 -9.39 -8.52 -4.75
N SER A 47 -9.29 -7.33 -5.38
CA SER A 47 -10.18 -6.20 -5.09
C SER A 47 -10.13 -5.11 -6.16
N ASP A 48 -11.25 -4.43 -6.35
CA ASP A 48 -11.43 -3.23 -7.18
C ASP A 48 -11.00 -1.92 -6.49
N LYS A 49 -10.55 -1.97 -5.23
CA LYS A 49 -10.25 -0.78 -4.39
C LYS A 49 -8.79 -0.32 -4.45
N LEU A 50 -8.01 -0.75 -5.44
CA LEU A 50 -6.56 -0.52 -5.51
C LEU A 50 -6.18 0.96 -5.31
N VAL A 51 -6.77 1.88 -6.08
CA VAL A 51 -6.38 3.30 -6.05
C VAL A 51 -6.63 3.91 -4.67
N GLY A 52 -7.76 3.58 -4.03
CA GLY A 52 -8.05 4.02 -2.67
C GLY A 52 -7.09 3.44 -1.63
N MET A 53 -6.60 2.22 -1.84
CA MET A 53 -5.58 1.60 -0.99
C MET A 53 -4.20 2.23 -1.21
N LEU A 54 -3.82 2.54 -2.45
CA LEU A 54 -2.56 3.23 -2.77
C LEU A 54 -2.50 4.62 -2.11
N ILE A 55 -3.57 5.42 -2.23
CA ILE A 55 -3.66 6.72 -1.56
C ILE A 55 -3.49 6.57 -0.04
N ARG A 56 -4.13 5.54 0.54
CA ARG A 56 -4.05 5.29 1.98
C ARG A 56 -2.66 4.80 2.41
N ALA A 57 -2.02 3.92 1.64
CA ALA A 57 -0.65 3.48 1.90
C ALA A 57 0.35 4.65 1.75
N ARG A 58 0.15 5.54 0.77
CA ARG A 58 0.93 6.78 0.61
C ARG A 58 0.79 7.72 1.79
N LYS A 59 -0.42 7.87 2.35
CA LYS A 59 -0.66 8.67 3.57
C LYS A 59 0.26 8.23 4.74
N TYR A 60 0.59 6.94 4.81
CA TYR A 60 1.48 6.39 5.83
C TYR A 60 2.94 6.25 5.37
N GLY A 61 3.30 6.74 4.18
CA GLY A 61 4.67 6.71 3.66
C GLY A 61 5.19 5.30 3.34
N LEU A 62 4.30 4.37 2.99
CA LEU A 62 4.67 2.99 2.64
C LEU A 62 4.96 2.83 1.15
N VAL A 63 4.27 3.63 0.34
CA VAL A 63 4.43 3.69 -1.12
C VAL A 63 4.43 5.14 -1.57
N ASP A 64 4.96 5.40 -2.75
CA ASP A 64 4.86 6.68 -3.42
C ASP A 64 4.63 6.53 -4.93
N PHE A 65 4.02 7.55 -5.55
CA PHE A 65 3.75 7.61 -6.99
C PHE A 65 3.48 9.05 -7.42
N GLU A 66 3.73 9.34 -8.70
CA GLU A 66 3.55 10.67 -9.27
C GLU A 66 2.07 11.07 -9.42
N GLY A 67 1.75 12.28 -8.95
CA GLY A 67 0.41 12.88 -9.05
C GLY A 67 -0.48 12.62 -7.84
N GLU A 68 -1.70 13.16 -7.84
CA GLU A 68 -2.62 13.01 -6.70
C GLU A 68 -3.31 11.65 -6.67
N MET A 69 -3.66 11.13 -7.85
CA MET A 69 -4.41 9.90 -8.09
C MET A 69 -3.92 9.24 -9.39
N LEU A 70 -4.20 7.94 -9.55
CA LEU A 70 -3.87 7.15 -10.75
C LEU A 70 -5.15 6.66 -11.42
N TYR A 71 -5.21 6.76 -12.74
CA TYR A 71 -6.34 6.37 -13.58
C TYR A 71 -5.93 5.25 -14.54
N GLN A 72 -6.70 4.15 -14.55
CA GLN A 72 -6.42 3.00 -15.42
C GLN A 72 -6.37 3.42 -16.90
N LYS A 73 -5.49 2.79 -17.68
CA LYS A 73 -5.21 3.05 -19.11
C LYS A 73 -4.48 4.37 -19.38
N GLN A 74 -4.70 5.39 -18.57
CA GLN A 74 -4.02 6.68 -18.69
C GLN A 74 -2.65 6.65 -17.99
N ASP A 75 -2.61 6.14 -16.77
CA ASP A 75 -1.43 6.18 -15.90
C ASP A 75 -0.73 4.82 -15.80
N ASP A 76 -1.00 3.88 -16.70
CA ASP A 76 -0.52 2.49 -16.60
C ASP A 76 1.01 2.37 -16.54
N GLU A 77 1.73 3.33 -17.13
CA GLU A 77 3.19 3.40 -17.13
C GLU A 77 3.79 4.12 -15.92
N LYS A 78 2.97 4.76 -15.07
CA LYS A 78 3.47 5.40 -13.84
C LYS A 78 3.97 4.37 -12.85
N ILE A 79 4.99 4.77 -12.11
CA ILE A 79 5.68 3.91 -11.15
C ILE A 79 5.08 4.09 -9.77
N VAL A 80 4.76 2.96 -9.13
CA VAL A 80 4.50 2.87 -7.69
C VAL A 80 5.73 2.29 -7.03
N THR A 81 6.36 3.07 -6.15
CA THR A 81 7.61 2.70 -5.46
C THR A 81 7.32 2.32 -4.02
N MET A 82 7.94 1.25 -3.51
CA MET A 82 7.93 0.93 -2.09
C MET A 82 8.94 1.81 -1.35
N MET A 83 8.53 2.41 -0.24
CA MET A 83 9.38 3.33 0.53
C MET A 83 10.22 2.62 1.60
N MET A 84 9.97 1.33 1.83
CA MET A 84 10.75 0.48 2.73
C MET A 84 10.53 -1.00 2.40
N PRO A 85 11.45 -1.90 2.81
CA PRO A 85 11.31 -3.34 2.64
C PRO A 85 10.04 -3.91 3.27
N ILE A 86 9.47 -4.98 2.67
CA ILE A 86 8.27 -5.63 3.22
C ILE A 86 8.48 -6.15 4.63
N ALA A 87 9.69 -6.63 4.94
CA ALA A 87 10.07 -7.08 6.27
C ALA A 87 9.93 -5.95 7.31
N GLU A 88 10.36 -4.73 6.95
CA GLU A 88 10.23 -3.56 7.81
C GLU A 88 8.76 -3.16 8.02
N ILE A 89 7.93 -3.19 6.97
CA ILE A 89 6.49 -2.89 7.05
C ILE A 89 5.79 -3.85 8.02
N ARG A 90 6.05 -5.17 7.90
CA ARG A 90 5.46 -6.20 8.76
C ARG A 90 5.75 -5.95 10.25
N THR A 91 6.95 -5.50 10.57
CA THR A 91 7.36 -5.26 11.96
C THR A 91 6.80 -3.94 12.50
N ARG A 92 6.78 -2.89 11.68
CA ARG A 92 6.47 -1.53 12.14
C ARG A 92 4.98 -1.20 12.16
N MET A 93 4.18 -1.85 11.32
CA MET A 93 2.79 -1.48 11.11
C MET A 93 1.86 -2.05 12.18
N GLN A 94 1.11 -1.18 12.85
CA GLN A 94 0.16 -1.55 13.89
C GLN A 94 -1.15 -0.78 13.76
N ALA A 95 -2.26 -1.36 14.20
CA ALA A 95 -3.52 -0.66 14.30
C ALA A 95 -3.45 0.38 15.44
N SER A 96 -3.71 1.64 15.12
CA SER A 96 -3.63 2.75 16.09
C SER A 96 -4.83 2.82 17.05
N GLY A 97 -5.98 2.25 16.63
CA GLY A 97 -7.26 2.45 17.31
C GLY A 97 -7.95 3.79 17.02
N ASP A 98 -7.32 4.70 16.26
CA ASP A 98 -7.92 5.96 15.78
C ASP A 98 -8.69 5.72 14.47
N PRO A 99 -10.01 5.98 14.42
CA PRO A 99 -10.80 5.85 13.20
C PRO A 99 -10.35 6.70 12.01
N LYS A 100 -9.66 7.82 12.24
CA LYS A 100 -9.15 8.73 11.17
C LYS A 100 -7.75 8.34 10.71
N ASN A 101 -6.94 7.81 11.63
CA ASN A 101 -5.55 7.42 11.38
C ASN A 101 -5.33 5.98 11.79
N CYS A 102 -6.03 5.04 11.15
CA CYS A 102 -6.11 3.63 11.54
C CYS A 102 -4.76 2.90 11.70
N VAL A 103 -3.68 3.42 11.09
CA VAL A 103 -2.34 2.83 11.13
C VAL A 103 -1.40 3.71 11.94
N ALA A 104 -0.62 3.11 12.81
CA ALA A 104 0.57 3.69 13.42
C ALA A 104 1.81 2.93 12.95
N LEU A 105 2.86 3.68 12.58
CA LEU A 105 4.18 3.13 12.32
C LEU A 105 5.05 3.37 13.55
N LYS A 106 5.53 2.30 14.19
CA LYS A 106 6.50 2.44 15.28
C LYS A 106 7.82 3.02 14.75
N GLY A 107 8.51 3.79 15.60
CA GLY A 107 9.89 4.21 15.34
C GLY A 107 10.81 3.00 15.19
N LYS A 108 11.95 3.20 14.50
CA LYS A 108 13.03 2.20 14.44
C LYS A 108 13.60 1.96 15.84
#